data_AF-A0A7C6DCC1-F1
#
_entry.id   AF-A0A7C6DCC1-F1
#
_cell.length_a   1.000
_cell.length_b   1.000
_cell.length_c   1.000
_cell.angle_alpha   90.00
_cell.angle_beta   90.00
_cell.angle_gamma   90.00
#
_symmetry.space_group_name_H-M   'P 1'
#
loop_
_entity.id
_entity.type
_entity.pdbx_description
1 polymer ?
#
loop_
_entity_poly.entity_id
_entity_poly.type
_entity_poly.pdbx_seq_one_letter_code
_entity_poly.pdbx_strand_id
1 'polypeptide(L)'
;MRRMRIVILISVILTINCMLVVSAEDRPMIVLDNETYADVFGNVSHVSELYYENGAIKVTFTPGGNDPYIYLPLSLMGDIPCNEYKVLAIKMKAPQPGSGNLYFATDRHNSLDENKNVRTSEYRADGKWQIVTVDFSTNEYYEGVVTQFRFDVYPKSVDGVLEIEWIAMFRSLEEVKEVEGGDVEEPEETPKYAGPTRTPDYVPPKTKTDARTSVLMVLFGVLFACIVAALIISILYLRKVKEAQY
;
A
#
# COMPACT_ATOMS: atom_id res chain seq x y z
N MET A 1 -43.42 36.64 3.01
CA MET A 1 -42.57 36.03 4.07
C MET A 1 -42.63 34.49 4.09
N ARG A 2 -42.51 33.81 2.93
CA ARG A 2 -42.51 32.33 2.85
C ARG A 2 -41.27 31.75 2.16
N ARG A 3 -40.38 32.60 1.66
CA ARG A 3 -39.10 32.21 1.01
C ARG A 3 -37.88 32.29 1.94
N MET A 4 -38.04 32.88 3.13
CA MET A 4 -36.93 33.11 4.07
C MET A 4 -36.76 32.00 5.14
N ARG A 5 -37.68 31.03 5.21
CA ARG A 5 -37.60 29.90 6.15
C ARG A 5 -36.98 28.63 5.53
N ILE A 6 -36.88 28.57 4.21
CA ILE A 6 -36.28 27.41 3.50
C ILE A 6 -34.74 27.51 3.47
N VAL A 7 -34.18 28.72 3.46
CA VAL A 7 -32.72 28.93 3.40
C VAL A 7 -32.02 28.53 4.72
N ILE A 8 -32.67 28.73 5.87
CA ILE A 8 -32.10 28.37 7.18
C ILE A 8 -32.13 26.84 7.39
N LEU A 9 -33.17 26.15 6.91
CA LEU A 9 -33.27 24.68 7.03
C LEU A 9 -32.23 23.97 6.15
N ILE A 10 -31.95 24.50 4.95
CA ILE A 10 -30.90 23.98 4.06
C ILE A 10 -29.51 24.23 4.65
N SER A 11 -29.28 25.36 5.33
CA SER A 11 -27.99 25.65 5.96
C SER A 11 -27.69 24.78 7.19
N VAL A 12 -28.72 24.29 7.89
CA VAL A 12 -28.58 23.36 9.03
C VAL A 12 -28.38 21.91 8.56
N ILE A 13 -29.03 21.51 7.47
CA ILE A 13 -28.82 20.17 6.87
C ILE A 13 -27.43 20.05 6.22
N LEU A 14 -26.90 21.16 5.68
CA LEU A 14 -25.55 21.19 5.10
C LEU A 14 -24.45 21.15 6.17
N THR A 15 -24.71 21.64 7.39
CA THR A 15 -23.75 21.56 8.50
C THR A 15 -23.78 20.21 9.22
N ILE A 16 -24.94 19.54 9.27
CA ILE A 16 -25.04 18.17 9.83
C ILE A 16 -24.39 17.13 8.90
N ASN A 17 -24.42 17.31 7.58
CA ASN A 17 -23.68 16.46 6.64
C ASN A 17 -22.17 16.73 6.58
N CYS A 18 -21.69 17.83 7.19
CA CYS A 18 -20.27 18.17 7.22
C CYS A 18 -19.53 17.57 8.44
N MET A 19 -20.25 16.87 9.32
CA MET A 19 -19.72 16.26 10.56
C MET A 19 -19.70 14.72 10.53
N LEU A 20 -19.87 14.13 9.35
CA LEU A 20 -19.56 12.73 9.04
C LEU A 20 -18.54 12.68 7.89
N VAL A 21 -17.53 13.54 7.95
CA VAL A 21 -16.22 13.18 7.41
C VAL A 21 -15.46 12.60 8.60
N VAL A 22 -15.84 11.39 9.00
CA VAL A 22 -14.90 10.54 9.73
C VAL A 22 -13.84 10.21 8.70
N SER A 23 -12.74 10.95 8.84
CA SER A 23 -11.41 10.70 8.31
C SER A 23 -11.30 9.38 7.53
N ALA A 24 -11.18 9.48 6.20
CA ALA A 24 -10.68 8.40 5.37
C ALA A 24 -9.17 8.11 5.61
N GLU A 25 -8.56 8.68 6.66
CA GLU A 25 -7.15 8.49 7.02
C GLU A 25 -6.90 7.35 8.03
N ASP A 26 -7.93 6.76 8.65
CA ASP A 26 -7.77 5.58 9.52
C ASP A 26 -8.24 4.31 8.83
N ARG A 27 -7.66 3.97 7.68
CA ARG A 27 -7.79 2.61 7.13
C ARG A 27 -6.78 1.73 7.86
N PRO A 28 -7.21 0.79 8.74
CA PRO A 28 -6.28 -0.12 9.43
C PRO A 28 -5.66 -1.15 8.46
N MET A 29 -5.92 -0.99 7.16
CA MET A 29 -5.79 -2.00 6.14
C MET A 29 -5.06 -1.41 4.93
N ILE A 30 -3.91 -1.98 4.61
CA ILE A 30 -3.19 -1.71 3.37
C ILE A 30 -3.57 -2.81 2.37
N VAL A 31 -4.28 -2.49 1.30
CA VAL A 31 -4.82 -3.48 0.35
C VAL A 31 -4.07 -3.45 -0.98
N LEU A 32 -3.94 -4.62 -1.59
CA LEU A 32 -3.46 -4.80 -2.95
C LEU A 32 -4.64 -4.97 -3.95
N ASP A 33 -4.89 -4.01 -4.86
CA ASP A 33 -6.01 -3.99 -5.83
C ASP A 33 -5.66 -4.25 -7.32
N ASN A 34 -6.20 -5.34 -7.85
CA ASN A 34 -5.64 -6.16 -8.93
C ASN A 34 -5.31 -5.63 -10.37
N GLU A 35 -5.53 -4.38 -10.78
CA GLU A 35 -5.35 -4.00 -12.22
C GLU A 35 -3.88 -3.93 -12.71
N THR A 36 -2.89 -4.04 -11.81
CA THR A 36 -1.45 -3.90 -12.15
C THR A 36 -0.59 -5.15 -11.84
N TYR A 37 -1.14 -6.28 -11.39
CA TYR A 37 -0.47 -7.18 -10.43
C TYR A 37 0.39 -8.34 -10.97
N ALA A 38 0.22 -8.77 -12.22
CA ALA A 38 1.02 -9.88 -12.76
C ALA A 38 2.52 -9.53 -12.85
N ASP A 39 2.86 -8.25 -13.01
CA ASP A 39 4.23 -7.74 -13.07
C ASP A 39 4.82 -7.40 -11.69
N VAL A 40 4.05 -7.56 -10.60
CA VAL A 40 4.37 -6.96 -9.29
C VAL A 40 4.74 -8.01 -8.24
N PHE A 41 4.19 -9.24 -8.32
CA PHE A 41 4.82 -10.34 -7.58
C PHE A 41 6.27 -10.45 -8.04
N GLY A 42 7.19 -10.40 -7.08
CA GLY A 42 8.62 -10.35 -7.37
C GLY A 42 9.13 -11.67 -7.92
N ASN A 43 10.39 -11.99 -7.62
CA ASN A 43 10.93 -13.32 -7.93
C ASN A 43 10.02 -14.43 -7.35
N VAL A 44 9.85 -15.52 -8.07
CA VAL A 44 9.12 -16.69 -7.61
C VAL A 44 10.03 -17.90 -7.67
N SER A 45 9.74 -18.93 -6.88
CA SER A 45 10.43 -20.21 -6.96
C SER A 45 9.43 -21.34 -7.00
N HIS A 46 9.67 -22.32 -7.89
CA HIS A 46 8.80 -23.46 -8.12
C HIS A 46 7.33 -23.07 -8.38
N VAL A 47 7.14 -21.97 -9.09
CA VAL A 47 5.87 -21.51 -9.64
C VAL A 47 5.96 -21.62 -11.16
N SER A 48 5.01 -22.32 -11.78
CA SER A 48 4.95 -22.51 -13.24
C SER A 48 4.12 -21.44 -13.92
N GLU A 49 3.08 -20.95 -13.24
CA GLU A 49 2.21 -19.89 -13.75
C GLU A 49 1.84 -18.94 -12.60
N LEU A 50 1.91 -17.64 -12.90
CA LEU A 50 1.42 -16.57 -12.04
C LEU A 50 0.76 -15.52 -12.93
N TYR A 51 -0.55 -15.32 -12.77
CA TYR A 51 -1.30 -14.36 -13.57
C TYR A 51 -2.53 -13.86 -12.82
N TYR A 52 -3.11 -12.76 -13.30
CA TYR A 52 -4.36 -12.22 -12.78
C TYR A 52 -5.53 -12.63 -13.68
N GLU A 53 -6.60 -13.16 -13.09
CA GLU A 53 -7.83 -13.50 -13.80
C GLU A 53 -9.03 -13.49 -12.85
N ASN A 54 -10.17 -12.93 -13.29
CA ASN A 54 -11.45 -12.96 -12.57
C ASN A 54 -11.39 -12.47 -11.11
N GLY A 55 -10.69 -11.37 -10.83
CA GLY A 55 -10.66 -10.81 -9.47
C GLY A 55 -9.61 -11.43 -8.56
N ALA A 56 -8.80 -12.39 -9.03
CA ALA A 56 -7.78 -13.03 -8.21
C ALA A 56 -6.45 -13.27 -8.95
N ILE A 57 -5.36 -13.25 -8.19
CA ILE A 57 -4.08 -13.80 -8.61
C ILE A 57 -4.17 -15.31 -8.55
N LYS A 58 -3.78 -15.96 -9.64
CA LYS A 58 -3.72 -17.41 -9.77
C LYS A 58 -2.27 -17.87 -9.77
N VAL A 59 -1.96 -18.84 -8.93
CA VAL A 59 -0.62 -19.42 -8.78
C VAL A 59 -0.70 -20.93 -8.99
N THR A 60 0.06 -21.43 -9.97
CA THR A 60 0.25 -22.85 -10.21
C THR A 60 1.68 -23.22 -9.82
N PHE A 61 1.85 -24.29 -9.04
CA PHE A 61 3.17 -24.74 -8.61
C PHE A 61 3.82 -25.69 -9.62
N THR A 62 5.15 -25.65 -9.71
CA THR A 62 5.93 -26.58 -10.52
C THR A 62 5.87 -27.98 -9.89
N PRO A 63 5.41 -29.03 -10.60
CA PRO A 63 5.32 -30.37 -10.05
C PRO A 63 6.64 -30.87 -9.47
N GLY A 64 6.60 -31.39 -8.23
CA GLY A 64 7.77 -31.92 -7.54
C GLY A 64 8.77 -30.87 -7.04
N GLY A 65 8.47 -29.57 -7.15
CA GLY A 65 9.31 -28.51 -6.60
C GLY A 65 9.33 -28.49 -5.07
N ASN A 66 10.49 -28.23 -4.48
CA ASN A 66 10.63 -28.01 -3.04
C ASN A 66 10.66 -26.51 -2.75
N ASP A 67 10.10 -26.08 -1.62
CA ASP A 67 10.08 -24.67 -1.20
C ASP A 67 9.46 -23.71 -2.24
N PRO A 68 8.20 -23.95 -2.69
CA PRO A 68 7.50 -23.00 -3.53
C PRO A 68 7.24 -21.69 -2.77
N TYR A 69 7.67 -20.57 -3.34
CA TYR A 69 7.45 -19.26 -2.73
C TYR A 69 7.16 -18.14 -3.74
N ILE A 70 6.49 -17.11 -3.22
CA ILE A 70 6.22 -15.85 -3.93
C ILE A 70 6.64 -14.66 -3.05
N TYR A 71 7.32 -13.66 -3.63
CA TYR A 71 7.56 -12.39 -2.93
C TYR A 71 6.34 -11.49 -3.02
N LEU A 72 5.92 -10.93 -1.89
CA LEU A 72 4.79 -10.00 -1.86
C LEU A 72 5.26 -8.58 -2.25
N PRO A 73 4.46 -7.82 -3.02
CA PRO A 73 4.88 -6.55 -3.56
C PRO A 73 4.70 -5.37 -2.59
N LEU A 74 5.60 -5.25 -1.61
CA LEU A 74 5.50 -4.19 -0.61
C LEU A 74 5.59 -2.77 -1.17
N SER A 75 6.16 -2.58 -2.35
CA SER A 75 6.21 -1.27 -3.02
C SER A 75 4.82 -0.69 -3.29
N LEU A 76 3.78 -1.52 -3.34
CA LEU A 76 2.39 -1.09 -3.48
C LEU A 76 1.70 -0.83 -2.13
N MET A 77 2.29 -1.31 -1.04
CA MET A 77 1.74 -1.23 0.32
C MET A 77 2.20 0.03 1.07
N GLY A 78 3.24 0.72 0.59
CA GLY A 78 3.86 1.82 1.32
C GLY A 78 4.64 1.30 2.54
N ASP A 79 4.98 2.21 3.46
CA ASP A 79 5.71 1.85 4.67
C ASP A 79 4.82 1.05 5.63
N ILE A 80 5.34 -0.06 6.15
CA ILE A 80 4.67 -0.92 7.14
C ILE A 80 5.50 -0.88 8.44
N PRO A 81 5.18 0.03 9.39
CA PRO A 81 5.82 0.05 10.69
C PRO A 81 5.47 -1.20 11.51
N CYS A 82 6.49 -1.97 11.89
CA CYS A 82 6.34 -3.22 12.60
C CYS A 82 5.72 -3.06 13.99
N ASN A 83 5.80 -1.88 14.61
CA ASN A 83 5.18 -1.59 15.90
C ASN A 83 3.67 -1.32 15.80
N GLU A 84 3.17 -1.06 14.60
CA GLU A 84 1.80 -0.65 14.33
C GLU A 84 0.97 -1.78 13.72
N TYR A 85 1.51 -2.41 12.67
CA TYR A 85 0.85 -3.49 11.96
C TYR A 85 1.45 -4.82 12.39
N LYS A 86 0.64 -5.67 13.05
CA LYS A 86 1.10 -6.93 13.67
C LYS A 86 0.57 -8.17 12.99
N VAL A 87 -0.40 -8.02 12.09
CA VAL A 87 -1.05 -9.15 11.44
C VAL A 87 -1.08 -8.93 9.95
N LEU A 88 -0.69 -9.94 9.18
CA LEU A 88 -0.95 -10.00 7.74
C LEU A 88 -2.09 -10.98 7.51
N ALA A 89 -3.08 -10.60 6.71
CA ALA A 89 -4.21 -11.42 6.30
C ALA A 89 -4.24 -11.55 4.77
N ILE A 90 -4.57 -12.76 4.31
CA ILE A 90 -4.62 -13.12 2.89
C ILE A 90 -5.98 -13.75 2.65
N LYS A 91 -6.81 -13.15 1.80
CA LYS A 91 -8.03 -13.81 1.33
C LYS A 91 -7.69 -14.69 0.14
N MET A 92 -7.80 -15.99 0.34
CA MET A 92 -7.36 -16.98 -0.64
C MET A 92 -8.28 -18.20 -0.73
N LYS A 93 -8.16 -18.94 -1.83
CA LYS A 93 -8.67 -20.29 -2.00
C LYS A 93 -7.48 -21.22 -2.19
N ALA A 94 -7.28 -22.13 -1.23
CA ALA A 94 -6.17 -23.06 -1.25
C ALA A 94 -6.53 -24.34 -2.04
N PRO A 95 -5.62 -24.86 -2.88
CA PRO A 95 -5.88 -26.09 -3.62
C PRO A 95 -5.76 -27.35 -2.75
N GLN A 96 -5.02 -27.28 -1.64
CA GLN A 96 -4.80 -28.37 -0.68
C GLN A 96 -4.81 -27.85 0.76
N PRO A 97 -5.24 -28.65 1.76
CA PRO A 97 -5.14 -28.26 3.15
C PRO A 97 -3.67 -28.23 3.61
N GLY A 98 -3.37 -27.43 4.62
CA GLY A 98 -2.02 -27.33 5.20
C GLY A 98 -1.71 -25.90 5.65
N SER A 99 -0.44 -25.53 5.67
CA SER A 99 -0.01 -24.20 6.06
C SER A 99 1.32 -23.85 5.39
N GLY A 100 1.64 -22.57 5.39
CA GLY A 100 2.93 -22.05 4.93
C GLY A 100 3.71 -21.35 6.04
N ASN A 101 4.82 -20.76 5.63
CA ASN A 101 5.56 -19.80 6.42
C ASN A 101 5.63 -18.48 5.66
N LEU A 102 5.49 -17.37 6.37
CA LEU A 102 5.81 -16.06 5.83
C LEU A 102 7.15 -15.61 6.40
N TYR A 103 8.16 -15.55 5.54
CA TYR A 103 9.45 -14.96 5.87
C TYR A 103 9.39 -13.45 5.68
N PHE A 104 10.14 -12.72 6.49
CA PHE A 104 10.18 -11.26 6.44
C PHE A 104 11.60 -10.70 6.63
N ALA A 105 11.82 -9.51 6.09
CA ALA A 105 12.97 -8.68 6.39
C ALA A 105 12.50 -7.27 6.78
N THR A 106 13.32 -6.57 7.57
CA THR A 106 13.06 -5.19 8.00
C THR A 106 14.30 -4.32 7.77
N ASP A 107 14.16 -3.02 7.97
CA ASP A 107 15.29 -2.08 7.98
C ASP A 107 16.28 -2.35 9.14
N ARG A 108 15.85 -3.04 10.19
CA ARG A 108 16.70 -3.49 11.32
C ARG A 108 17.31 -4.86 11.10
N HIS A 109 16.62 -5.73 10.36
CA HIS A 109 17.04 -7.09 10.07
C HIS A 109 16.84 -7.41 8.58
N ASN A 110 17.86 -7.14 7.78
CA ASN A 110 17.78 -7.07 6.32
C ASN A 110 17.96 -8.40 5.56
N SER A 111 17.98 -9.54 6.25
CA SER A 111 18.07 -10.88 5.67
C SER A 111 16.76 -11.64 5.82
N LEU A 112 16.53 -12.64 4.96
CA LEU A 112 15.53 -13.68 5.20
C LEU A 112 16.23 -14.89 5.81
N ASP A 113 15.78 -15.36 6.97
CA ASP A 113 16.31 -16.56 7.62
C ASP A 113 15.30 -17.21 8.57
N GLU A 114 15.69 -18.36 9.15
CA GLU A 114 14.83 -19.23 9.95
C GLU A 114 14.30 -18.60 11.25
N ASN A 115 14.89 -17.50 11.72
CA ASN A 115 14.36 -16.79 12.88
C ASN A 115 13.33 -15.71 12.47
N LYS A 116 13.31 -15.34 11.19
CA LYS A 116 12.46 -14.30 10.61
C LYS A 116 11.39 -14.89 9.71
N ASN A 117 10.68 -15.87 10.26
CA ASN A 117 9.42 -16.32 9.70
C ASN A 117 8.39 -16.53 10.79
N VAL A 118 7.13 -16.54 10.35
CA VAL A 118 5.98 -16.90 11.16
C VAL A 118 5.12 -17.84 10.34
N ARG A 119 4.66 -18.92 10.96
CA ARG A 119 3.74 -19.87 10.33
C ARG A 119 2.39 -19.21 10.12
N THR A 120 1.76 -19.50 8.99
CA THR A 120 0.38 -19.07 8.74
C THR A 120 -0.61 -19.84 9.62
N SER A 121 -1.84 -19.35 9.72
CA SER A 121 -2.98 -20.20 10.08
C SER A 121 -3.15 -21.34 9.07
N GLU A 122 -3.80 -22.42 9.48
CA GLU A 122 -4.08 -23.56 8.60
C GLU A 122 -5.10 -23.19 7.50
N TYR A 123 -4.87 -23.70 6.29
CA TYR A 123 -5.72 -23.55 5.12
C TYR A 123 -6.68 -24.74 5.02
N ARG A 124 -7.87 -24.45 4.51
CA ARG A 124 -8.87 -25.41 4.07
C ARG A 124 -8.83 -25.53 2.56
N ALA A 125 -9.06 -26.73 2.02
CA ALA A 125 -9.28 -26.97 0.60
C ALA A 125 -10.72 -27.41 0.35
N ASP A 126 -11.68 -26.57 0.71
CA ASP A 126 -13.12 -26.79 0.54
C ASP A 126 -13.70 -26.02 -0.66
N GLY A 127 -12.83 -25.44 -1.48
CA GLY A 127 -13.20 -24.64 -2.65
C GLY A 127 -13.76 -23.25 -2.33
N LYS A 128 -13.74 -22.82 -1.06
CA LYS A 128 -14.25 -21.52 -0.62
C LYS A 128 -13.12 -20.53 -0.36
N TRP A 129 -13.45 -19.25 -0.50
CA TRP A 129 -12.59 -18.19 -0.01
C TRP A 129 -12.46 -18.28 1.51
N GLN A 130 -11.25 -18.05 2.00
CA GLN A 130 -10.94 -18.00 3.43
C GLN A 130 -9.92 -16.91 3.70
N ILE A 131 -9.90 -16.41 4.93
CA ILE A 131 -8.84 -15.52 5.39
C ILE A 131 -7.79 -16.35 6.12
N VAL A 132 -6.56 -16.26 5.64
CA VAL A 132 -5.37 -16.85 6.23
C VAL A 132 -4.57 -15.75 6.91
N THR A 133 -4.16 -15.97 8.15
CA THR A 133 -3.48 -14.95 8.95
C THR A 133 -2.05 -15.35 9.30
N VAL A 134 -1.20 -14.34 9.48
CA VAL A 134 0.16 -14.42 10.03
C VAL A 134 0.25 -13.39 11.15
N ASP A 135 0.54 -13.81 12.38
CA ASP A 135 0.62 -12.94 13.55
C ASP A 135 2.09 -12.78 14.00
N PHE A 136 2.64 -11.59 13.77
CA PHE A 136 4.03 -11.26 14.09
C PHE A 136 4.23 -10.83 15.55
N SER A 137 3.17 -10.72 16.35
CA SER A 137 3.20 -10.10 17.69
C SER A 137 4.23 -10.72 18.64
N THR A 138 4.58 -11.99 18.45
CA THR A 138 5.54 -12.71 19.30
C THR A 138 6.94 -12.85 18.69
N ASN A 139 7.17 -12.40 17.44
CA ASN A 139 8.48 -12.52 16.81
C ASN A 139 9.36 -11.30 17.15
N GLU A 140 10.43 -11.52 17.92
CA GLU A 140 11.32 -10.45 18.39
C GLU A 140 12.09 -9.72 17.26
N TYR A 141 12.24 -10.34 16.09
CA TYR A 141 12.89 -9.74 14.95
C TYR A 141 11.95 -8.89 14.09
N TYR A 142 10.65 -8.90 14.37
CA TYR A 142 9.66 -8.06 13.69
C TYR A 142 9.68 -6.63 14.28
N GLU A 143 10.76 -5.91 13.98
CA GLU A 143 11.06 -4.57 14.47
C GLU A 143 11.43 -3.62 13.33
N GLY A 144 11.07 -2.33 13.45
CA GLY A 144 11.38 -1.29 12.47
C GLY A 144 10.30 -1.14 11.41
N VAL A 145 10.70 -1.12 10.14
CA VAL A 145 9.80 -1.07 8.98
C VAL A 145 10.05 -2.28 8.10
N VAL A 146 8.97 -2.96 7.67
CA VAL A 146 9.08 -4.12 6.78
C VAL A 146 9.65 -3.69 5.43
N THR A 147 10.65 -4.43 4.96
CA THR A 147 11.28 -4.21 3.65
C THR A 147 11.04 -5.36 2.68
N GLN A 148 10.64 -6.54 3.18
CA GLN A 148 10.35 -7.70 2.34
C GLN A 148 9.40 -8.68 3.03
N PHE A 149 8.48 -9.26 2.25
CA PHE A 149 7.76 -10.48 2.61
C PHE A 149 7.96 -11.53 1.53
N ARG A 150 8.22 -12.77 1.96
CA ARG A 150 8.27 -13.96 1.12
C ARG A 150 7.27 -14.97 1.68
N PHE A 151 6.30 -15.34 0.86
CA PHE A 151 5.30 -16.30 1.25
C PHE A 151 5.67 -17.68 0.70
N ASP A 152 6.12 -18.55 1.60
CA ASP A 152 6.44 -19.95 1.33
C ASP A 152 5.14 -20.74 1.55
N VAL A 153 4.35 -20.85 0.48
CA VAL A 153 2.93 -21.22 0.55
C VAL A 153 2.74 -22.61 1.16
N TYR A 154 3.62 -23.55 0.77
CA TYR A 154 3.66 -24.92 1.25
C TYR A 154 5.12 -25.36 1.38
N PRO A 155 5.44 -26.36 2.24
CA PRO A 155 6.80 -26.91 2.32
C PRO A 155 7.24 -27.62 1.02
N LYS A 156 6.29 -28.05 0.19
CA LYS A 156 6.52 -28.63 -1.14
C LYS A 156 5.40 -28.22 -2.08
N SER A 157 5.69 -28.21 -3.37
CA SER A 157 4.70 -27.94 -4.42
C SER A 157 3.54 -28.91 -4.33
N VAL A 158 2.32 -28.38 -4.50
CA VAL A 158 1.07 -29.13 -4.47
C VAL A 158 0.34 -29.00 -5.80
N ASP A 159 -0.50 -29.97 -6.12
CA ASP A 159 -1.36 -29.91 -7.31
C ASP A 159 -2.54 -28.96 -7.09
N GLY A 160 -2.90 -28.23 -8.15
CA GLY A 160 -4.04 -27.31 -8.20
C GLY A 160 -3.61 -25.84 -8.31
N VAL A 161 -4.59 -24.94 -8.25
CA VAL A 161 -4.39 -23.49 -8.37
C VAL A 161 -4.69 -22.84 -7.03
N LEU A 162 -3.71 -22.11 -6.50
CA LEU A 162 -3.93 -21.16 -5.42
C LEU A 162 -4.52 -19.88 -6.02
N GLU A 163 -5.61 -19.40 -5.43
CA GLU A 163 -6.20 -18.11 -5.80
C GLU A 163 -6.06 -17.13 -4.63
N ILE A 164 -5.55 -15.92 -4.87
CA ILE A 164 -5.42 -14.85 -3.88
C ILE A 164 -6.21 -13.65 -4.38
N GLU A 165 -7.22 -13.23 -3.63
CA GLU A 165 -8.05 -12.07 -3.99
C GLU A 165 -7.42 -10.77 -3.50
N TRP A 166 -7.02 -10.74 -2.23
CA TRP A 166 -6.35 -9.60 -1.61
C TRP A 166 -5.39 -10.03 -0.51
N ILE A 167 -4.44 -9.15 -0.21
CA ILE A 167 -3.52 -9.22 0.92
C ILE A 167 -3.61 -7.90 1.67
N ALA A 168 -3.63 -7.97 3.00
CA ALA A 168 -3.63 -6.79 3.82
C ALA A 168 -2.92 -6.91 5.16
N MET A 169 -2.38 -5.78 5.63
CA MET A 169 -1.85 -5.63 6.98
C MET A 169 -2.92 -5.08 7.92
N PHE A 170 -2.90 -5.52 9.17
CA PHE A 170 -3.81 -5.13 10.26
C PHE A 170 -3.02 -4.89 11.55
N ARG A 171 -3.58 -4.11 12.47
CA ARG A 171 -2.96 -3.84 13.78
C ARG A 171 -3.12 -5.02 14.74
N SER A 172 -4.18 -5.81 14.58
CA SER A 172 -4.47 -6.96 15.45
C SER A 172 -5.32 -8.04 14.78
N LEU A 173 -5.38 -9.22 15.39
CA LEU A 173 -6.27 -10.31 14.96
C LEU A 173 -7.75 -9.96 15.13
N GLU A 174 -8.11 -9.08 16.07
CA GLU A 174 -9.51 -8.66 16.26
C GLU A 174 -10.01 -7.84 15.07
N GLU A 175 -9.18 -6.95 14.51
CA GLU A 175 -9.53 -6.20 13.29
C GLU A 175 -9.76 -7.12 12.09
N VAL A 176 -9.01 -8.22 11.98
CA VAL A 176 -9.23 -9.22 10.91
C VAL A 176 -10.60 -9.89 11.05
N LYS A 177 -11.03 -10.21 12.28
CA LYS A 177 -12.33 -10.85 12.52
C LYS A 177 -13.51 -9.93 12.17
N GLU A 178 -13.36 -8.62 12.33
CA GLU A 178 -14.38 -7.65 11.92
C GLU A 178 -14.58 -7.67 10.41
N VAL A 179 -13.50 -7.87 9.63
CA VAL A 179 -13.55 -8.06 8.17
C VAL A 179 -14.07 -9.44 7.78
N GLU A 180 -13.76 -10.49 8.53
CA GLU A 180 -14.24 -11.86 8.27
C GLU A 180 -15.73 -12.05 8.61
N GLY A 181 -16.22 -11.36 9.65
CA GLY A 181 -17.58 -11.49 10.19
C GLY A 181 -18.60 -10.51 9.60
N GLY A 182 -18.17 -9.56 8.76
CA GLY A 182 -19.04 -8.65 8.02
C GLY A 182 -19.19 -9.07 6.55
N ASP A 183 -20.33 -8.78 5.94
CA ASP A 183 -20.40 -8.64 4.49
C ASP A 183 -19.40 -7.52 4.14
N VAL A 184 -18.23 -7.88 3.60
CA VAL A 184 -17.29 -6.88 3.10
C VAL A 184 -18.03 -6.18 1.96
N GLU A 185 -18.52 -4.96 2.21
CA GLU A 185 -18.90 -4.07 1.12
C GLU A 185 -17.67 -3.98 0.23
N GLU A 186 -17.79 -4.61 -0.94
CA GLU A 186 -16.84 -4.49 -2.03
C GLU A 186 -16.52 -2.99 -2.14
N PRO A 187 -15.25 -2.57 -2.03
CA PRO A 187 -14.92 -1.16 -1.96
C PRO A 187 -15.56 -0.45 -3.16
N GLU A 188 -16.43 0.53 -2.89
CA GLU A 188 -16.92 1.41 -3.95
C GLU A 188 -15.69 1.93 -4.71
N GLU A 189 -15.66 1.64 -6.02
CA GLU A 189 -14.52 1.77 -6.93
C GLU A 189 -13.41 2.69 -6.41
N THR A 190 -12.24 2.11 -6.09
CA THR A 190 -11.04 2.91 -5.83
C THR A 190 -10.81 3.86 -7.01
N PRO A 191 -10.38 5.12 -6.77
CA PRO A 191 -10.17 6.06 -7.84
C PRO A 191 -9.13 5.48 -8.80
N LYS A 192 -9.60 5.11 -10.01
CA LYS A 192 -8.77 4.57 -11.08
C LYS A 192 -7.54 5.45 -11.24
N TYR A 193 -6.37 4.86 -11.08
CA TYR A 193 -5.13 5.52 -11.42
C TYR A 193 -5.18 5.89 -12.90
N ALA A 194 -5.32 7.19 -13.19
CA ALA A 194 -5.18 7.73 -14.53
C ALA A 194 -3.69 7.68 -14.91
N GLY A 195 -3.22 6.49 -15.30
CA GLY A 195 -1.87 6.33 -15.80
C GLY A 195 -1.61 7.22 -17.01
N PRO A 196 -0.36 7.66 -17.22
CA PRO A 196 0.00 8.44 -18.41
C PRO A 196 -0.20 7.61 -19.67
N THR A 197 -0.84 8.22 -20.68
CA THR A 197 -1.06 7.64 -22.00
C THR A 197 0.25 7.20 -22.64
N ARG A 198 0.37 5.92 -23.04
CA ARG A 198 1.55 5.35 -23.70
C ARG A 198 1.74 5.95 -25.10
N THR A 199 2.96 6.41 -25.39
CA THR A 199 3.51 6.56 -26.75
C THR A 199 4.82 5.75 -26.86
N PRO A 200 5.27 5.37 -28.07
CA PRO A 200 5.85 4.05 -28.35
C PRO A 200 7.30 3.85 -27.90
N ASP A 201 7.68 2.57 -27.91
CA ASP A 201 8.79 1.88 -27.23
C ASP A 201 10.15 2.59 -27.21
N TYR A 202 10.75 2.61 -26.01
CA TYR A 202 12.11 3.09 -25.78
C TYR A 202 13.07 1.94 -25.48
N VAL A 203 14.11 1.83 -26.30
CA VAL A 203 15.28 0.95 -26.09
C VAL A 203 16.26 1.67 -25.17
N PRO A 204 16.70 1.07 -24.04
CA PRO A 204 17.58 1.75 -23.09
C PRO A 204 19.02 1.86 -23.61
N PRO A 205 19.64 3.05 -23.64
CA PRO A 205 21.07 3.19 -23.78
C PRO A 205 21.77 3.02 -22.42
N LYS A 206 22.97 2.44 -22.47
CA LYS A 206 23.82 2.11 -21.32
C LYS A 206 24.21 3.36 -20.50
N THR A 207 24.06 3.19 -19.19
CA THR A 207 24.70 3.84 -18.02
C THR A 207 25.36 5.22 -18.16
N LYS A 208 25.05 6.12 -17.21
CA LYS A 208 26.02 6.73 -16.29
C LYS A 208 25.33 7.46 -15.12
N THR A 209 25.85 7.21 -13.92
CA THR A 209 25.71 8.01 -12.70
C THR A 209 25.83 9.50 -12.98
N ASP A 210 24.97 10.35 -12.39
CA ASP A 210 25.38 11.57 -11.67
C ASP A 210 24.19 12.37 -11.12
N ALA A 211 24.37 12.86 -9.90
CA ALA A 211 23.46 13.72 -9.16
C ALA A 211 23.14 15.02 -9.92
N ARG A 212 21.86 15.38 -10.03
CA ARG A 212 21.43 16.70 -10.51
C ARG A 212 20.37 17.29 -9.60
N THR A 213 20.81 18.19 -8.73
CA THR A 213 19.98 19.21 -8.08
C THR A 213 19.22 19.97 -9.17
N SER A 214 17.89 20.01 -9.09
CA SER A 214 17.07 20.53 -10.18
C SER A 214 17.31 22.03 -10.37
N VAL A 215 17.66 22.44 -11.60
CA VAL A 215 17.80 23.84 -12.04
C VAL A 215 16.56 24.66 -11.69
N LEU A 216 15.40 24.00 -11.59
CA LEU A 216 14.13 24.57 -11.18
C LEU A 216 14.17 25.10 -9.73
N MET A 217 14.78 24.37 -8.79
CA MET A 217 14.92 24.84 -7.39
C MET A 217 15.82 26.07 -7.26
N VAL A 218 16.89 26.15 -8.07
CA VAL A 218 17.79 27.31 -8.08
C VAL A 218 17.06 28.55 -8.62
N LEU A 219 16.27 28.39 -9.69
CA LEU A 219 15.50 29.49 -10.28
C LEU A 219 14.39 29.99 -9.33
N PHE A 220 13.71 29.10 -8.60
CA PHE A 220 12.73 29.50 -7.57
C PHE A 220 13.38 30.26 -6.41
N GLY A 221 14.56 29.83 -5.95
CA GLY A 221 15.29 30.52 -4.88
C GLY A 221 15.69 31.95 -5.26
N VAL A 222 16.19 32.16 -6.49
CA VAL A 222 16.59 33.48 -6.97
C VAL A 222 15.38 34.40 -7.16
N LEU A 223 14.29 33.89 -7.72
CA LEU A 223 13.06 34.68 -7.91
C LEU A 223 12.46 35.12 -6.57
N PHE A 224 12.45 34.25 -5.57
CA PHE A 224 11.98 34.57 -4.22
C PHE A 224 12.81 35.69 -3.56
N ALA A 225 14.15 35.62 -3.68
CA ALA A 225 15.04 36.65 -3.15
C ALA A 225 14.81 38.02 -3.79
N CYS A 226 14.57 38.08 -5.10
CA CYS A 226 14.26 39.33 -5.81
C CYS A 226 12.94 39.96 -5.36
N ILE A 227 11.90 39.15 -5.13
CA ILE A 227 10.60 39.63 -4.67
C ILE A 227 10.71 40.22 -3.27
N VAL A 228 11.42 39.56 -2.35
CA VAL A 228 11.63 40.04 -0.99
C VAL A 228 12.42 41.37 -0.99
N ALA A 229 13.48 41.47 -1.80
CA ALA A 229 14.26 42.71 -1.91
C ALA A 229 13.42 43.89 -2.43
N ALA A 230 12.59 43.67 -3.45
CA ALA A 230 11.71 44.70 -3.99
C ALA A 230 10.66 45.18 -2.97
N LEU A 231 10.16 44.26 -2.13
CA LEU A 231 9.20 44.58 -1.07
C LEU A 231 9.84 45.41 0.04
N ILE A 232 11.07 45.06 0.45
CA ILE A 232 11.85 45.83 1.43
C ILE A 232 12.14 47.24 0.89
N ILE A 233 12.61 47.37 -0.34
CA ILE A 233 12.88 48.68 -0.97
C ILE A 233 11.61 49.54 -1.01
N SER A 234 10.47 48.94 -1.36
CA SER A 234 9.18 49.65 -1.40
C SER A 234 8.76 50.14 0.00
N ILE A 235 8.94 49.33 1.03
CA ILE A 235 8.65 49.70 2.43
C ILE A 235 9.56 50.85 2.89
N LEU A 236 10.85 50.78 2.57
CA LEU A 236 11.82 51.82 2.93
C LEU A 236 11.53 53.13 2.20
N TYR A 237 11.15 53.07 0.92
CA TYR A 237 10.75 54.24 0.14
C TYR A 237 9.50 54.90 0.74
N LEU A 238 8.47 54.10 1.07
CA LEU A 238 7.24 54.61 1.70
C LEU A 238 7.51 55.25 3.06
N ARG A 239 8.43 54.69 3.87
CA ARG A 239 8.87 55.30 5.13
C ARG A 239 9.55 56.65 4.90
N LYS A 240 10.49 56.73 3.96
CA LYS A 240 11.21 57.97 3.64
C LYS A 240 10.28 59.07 3.12
N VAL A 241 9.29 58.73 2.30
CA VAL A 241 8.28 59.68 1.82
C VAL A 241 7.42 60.20 2.98
N LYS A 242 7.07 59.33 3.94
CA LYS A 242 6.30 59.72 5.13
C LYS A 242 7.08 60.66 6.05
N GLU A 243 8.38 60.46 6.21
CA GLU A 243 9.26 61.32 7.01
C GLU A 243 9.52 62.67 6.34
N ALA A 244 9.49 62.76 5.01
CA ALA A 244 9.67 64.01 4.27
C ALA A 244 8.41 64.91 4.21
N GLN A 245 7.28 64.45 4.77
CA GLN A 245 5.99 65.18 4.80
C GLN A 245 5.69 65.77 6.20
N TYR A 246 6.64 65.70 7.13
CA TYR A 246 6.57 66.31 8.48
C TYR A 246 7.76 67.25 8.72
#